data_AF-A0A8S9YE91-F1
#
_entry.id   AF-A0A8S9YE91-F1
#
_cell.length_a   1.000
_cell.length_b   1.000
_cell.length_c   1.000
_cell.angle_alpha   90.00
_cell.angle_beta   90.00
_cell.angle_gamma   90.00
#
_symmetry.space_group_name_H-M   'P 1'
#
loop_
_entity.id
_entity.type
_entity.pdbx_description
1 polymer ?
#
loop_
_entity_poly.entity_id
_entity_poly.type
_entity_poly.pdbx_seq_one_letter_code
_entity_poly.pdbx_strand_id
1 'polypeptide(L)'
;IDSKQNCDFDQLVIRDGPECVSPISKILCGSEVPAIVESSGNTMYIQFRSSSMLEMRGFKAAYRQISSPSNVSVAARRCGEDIFADSGVFTTPNYPKKYPASVECVWRIIASKGQTLILTFEDFYVST
;
A
#
# COMPACT_ATOMS: atom_id res chain seq x y z
N ILE A 1 -4.17 -7.58 -32.67
CA ILE A 1 -2.72 -7.41 -32.89
C ILE A 1 -2.51 -5.95 -33.26
N ASP A 2 -2.19 -5.12 -32.27
CA ASP A 2 -1.22 -4.05 -32.44
C ASP A 2 -0.36 -4.08 -31.18
N SER A 3 0.88 -4.49 -31.34
CA SER A 3 1.78 -4.96 -30.28
C SER A 3 2.68 -3.84 -29.73
N LYS A 4 2.32 -2.57 -29.92
CA LYS A 4 2.91 -1.41 -29.25
C LYS A 4 1.89 -0.27 -29.18
N GLN A 5 1.04 -0.27 -28.15
CA GLN A 5 0.16 0.86 -27.89
C GLN A 5 0.99 2.00 -27.30
N ASN A 6 1.60 2.80 -28.18
CA ASN A 6 2.41 3.96 -27.79
C ASN A 6 1.44 5.08 -27.42
N CYS A 7 1.29 5.35 -26.12
CA CYS A 7 0.39 6.37 -25.58
C CYS A 7 0.97 7.79 -25.77
N ASP A 8 1.28 8.17 -27.02
CA ASP A 8 2.03 9.40 -27.34
C ASP A 8 1.17 10.67 -27.26
N PHE A 9 -0.14 10.57 -27.46
CA PHE A 9 -1.04 11.72 -27.53
C PHE A 9 -1.78 11.98 -26.21
N ASP A 10 -2.79 11.15 -25.95
CA ASP A 10 -3.62 11.23 -24.75
C ASP A 10 -3.26 10.06 -23.84
N GLN A 11 -2.81 10.38 -22.65
CA GLN A 11 -2.33 9.38 -21.69
C GLN A 11 -2.66 9.76 -20.26
N LEU A 12 -2.95 8.74 -19.46
CA LEU A 12 -3.06 8.80 -18.01
C LEU A 12 -1.85 8.11 -17.41
N VAL A 13 -0.97 8.88 -16.77
CA VAL A 13 0.21 8.39 -16.08
C VAL A 13 -0.13 8.25 -14.60
N ILE A 14 0.05 7.05 -14.06
CA ILE A 14 -0.13 6.73 -12.65
C ILE A 14 1.24 6.41 -12.07
N ARG A 15 1.61 7.11 -10.98
CA ARG A 15 2.88 6.94 -10.27
C ARG A 15 2.64 6.50 -8.84
N ASP A 16 3.49 5.63 -8.37
CA ASP A 16 3.44 5.09 -7.01
C ASP A 16 4.28 5.97 -6.08
N GLY A 17 3.61 6.84 -5.32
CA GLY A 17 4.24 7.89 -4.53
C GLY A 17 3.57 9.26 -4.69
N PRO A 18 4.07 10.29 -3.98
CA PRO A 18 3.39 11.57 -3.86
C PRO A 18 3.66 12.57 -5.01
N GLU A 19 4.70 12.38 -5.81
CA GLU A 19 5.23 13.41 -6.70
C GLU A 19 5.26 13.01 -8.18
N CYS A 20 5.41 13.99 -9.06
CA CYS A 20 5.55 13.76 -10.51
C CYS A 20 6.85 13.02 -10.89
N VAL A 21 7.83 12.98 -9.98
CA VAL A 21 9.08 12.22 -10.13
C VAL A 21 9.00 10.82 -9.52
N SER A 22 7.91 10.48 -8.82
CA SER A 22 7.71 9.14 -8.24
C SER A 22 7.68 8.06 -9.32
N PRO A 23 8.06 6.80 -9.01
CA PRO A 23 8.11 5.71 -9.99
C PRO A 23 6.81 5.54 -10.78
N ILE A 24 6.91 5.30 -12.08
CA ILE A 24 5.73 5.04 -12.93
C ILE A 24 5.20 3.65 -12.62
N SER A 25 3.93 3.57 -12.21
CA SER A 25 3.19 2.32 -12.04
C SER A 25 2.55 1.89 -13.36
N LYS A 26 1.80 2.80 -14.00
CA LYS A 26 1.10 2.54 -15.27
C LYS A 26 1.07 3.78 -16.16
N ILE A 27 1.10 3.54 -17.46
CA ILE A 27 0.72 4.51 -18.49
C ILE A 27 -0.48 3.90 -19.21
N LEU A 28 -1.59 4.61 -19.26
CA LEU A 28 -2.86 4.13 -19.77
C LEU A 28 -3.35 5.04 -20.90
N CYS A 29 -3.87 4.43 -21.96
CA CYS A 29 -4.57 5.11 -23.06
C CYS A 29 -5.53 4.14 -23.74
N GLY A 30 -6.37 4.65 -24.65
CA GLY A 30 -7.36 3.85 -25.38
C GLY A 30 -8.72 3.78 -24.68
N SER A 31 -9.51 2.77 -25.05
CA SER A 31 -10.92 2.65 -24.63
C SER A 31 -11.20 1.49 -23.67
N GLU A 32 -10.20 0.67 -23.34
CA GLU A 32 -10.37 -0.43 -22.39
C GLU A 32 -10.35 0.06 -20.95
N VAL A 33 -11.25 -0.47 -20.12
CA VAL A 33 -11.27 -0.16 -18.69
C VAL A 33 -10.06 -0.84 -18.04
N PRO A 34 -9.12 -0.08 -17.43
CA PRO A 34 -7.94 -0.65 -16.82
C PRO A 34 -8.32 -1.50 -15.60
N ALA A 35 -7.51 -2.53 -15.32
CA ALA A 35 -7.57 -3.25 -14.06
C ALA A 35 -7.27 -2.33 -12.87
N ILE A 36 -7.65 -2.77 -11.67
CA ILE A 36 -7.38 -2.04 -10.42
C ILE A 36 -5.88 -1.75 -10.29
N VAL A 37 -5.53 -0.50 -9.96
CA VAL A 37 -4.15 -0.07 -9.70
C VAL A 37 -3.99 0.19 -8.21
N GLU A 38 -3.07 -0.52 -7.59
CA GLU A 38 -2.75 -0.40 -6.15
C GLU A 38 -1.42 0.34 -5.98
N SER A 39 -1.35 1.26 -5.01
CA SER A 39 -0.10 1.86 -4.57
C SER A 39 0.62 0.92 -3.60
N SER A 40 1.94 0.94 -3.58
CA SER A 40 2.73 0.26 -2.54
C SER A 40 2.67 0.98 -1.20
N GLY A 41 2.46 2.30 -1.23
CA GLY A 41 2.34 3.16 -0.07
C GLY A 41 0.97 3.78 0.12
N ASN A 42 0.91 4.82 0.94
CA ASN A 42 -0.30 5.60 1.20
C ASN A 42 -0.51 6.77 0.22
N THR A 43 0.26 6.84 -0.87
CA THR A 43 0.21 7.94 -1.85
C THR A 43 0.30 7.43 -3.28
N MET A 44 -0.38 8.13 -4.19
CA MET A 44 -0.36 7.89 -5.62
C MET A 44 -0.48 9.22 -6.34
N TYR A 45 0.33 9.44 -7.37
CA TYR A 45 0.29 10.64 -8.19
C TYR A 45 -0.29 10.29 -9.56
N ILE A 46 -1.41 10.92 -9.91
CA ILE A 46 -2.16 10.66 -11.14
C ILE A 46 -2.11 11.91 -12.03
N GLN A 47 -1.64 11.76 -13.26
CA GLN A 47 -1.50 12.84 -14.23
C GLN A 47 -2.10 12.46 -15.58
N PHE A 48 -3.15 13.18 -15.98
CA PHE A 48 -3.68 13.11 -17.33
C PHE A 48 -3.01 14.15 -18.22
N ARG A 49 -2.58 13.75 -19.42
CA ARG A 49 -2.11 14.64 -20.47
C ARG A 49 -2.91 14.36 -21.72
N SER A 50 -3.38 15.42 -22.37
CA SER A 50 -4.01 15.34 -23.69
C SER A 50 -3.27 16.26 -24.64
N SER A 51 -3.02 15.77 -25.85
CA SER A 51 -2.32 16.52 -26.91
C SER A 51 -2.89 16.25 -28.30
N SER A 52 -3.99 15.49 -28.40
CA SER A 52 -4.73 15.31 -29.65
C SER A 52 -5.71 16.48 -29.88
N MET A 53 -6.11 16.69 -31.15
CA MET A 53 -7.15 17.67 -31.50
C MET A 53 -8.58 17.10 -31.41
N LEU A 54 -8.72 15.83 -31.00
CA LEU A 54 -9.98 15.09 -30.99
C LEU A 54 -10.40 14.85 -29.54
N GLU A 55 -11.50 15.48 -29.13
CA GLU A 55 -12.01 15.34 -27.77
C GLU A 55 -12.80 14.03 -27.61
N MET A 56 -12.60 13.35 -26.47
CA MET A 56 -13.31 12.13 -26.09
C MET A 56 -13.96 12.27 -24.72
N ARG A 57 -14.77 11.28 -24.34
CA ARG A 57 -15.55 11.27 -23.08
C ARG A 57 -14.71 11.24 -21.79
N GLY A 58 -13.40 11.03 -21.88
CA GLY A 58 -12.49 10.99 -20.72
C GLY A 58 -12.67 9.75 -19.83
N PHE A 59 -12.35 9.89 -18.54
CA PHE A 59 -12.45 8.81 -17.55
C PHE A 59 -13.09 9.27 -16.24
N LYS A 60 -13.67 8.32 -15.50
CA LYS A 60 -14.12 8.51 -14.11
C LYS A 60 -13.49 7.42 -13.25
N ALA A 61 -12.75 7.81 -12.23
CA ALA A 61 -12.11 6.90 -11.29
C ALA A 61 -12.70 7.06 -9.89
N ALA A 62 -12.79 5.96 -9.15
CA ALA A 62 -13.10 5.96 -7.73
C ALA A 62 -11.88 5.40 -6.98
N TYR A 63 -11.53 6.02 -5.86
CA TYR A 63 -10.48 5.54 -4.98
C TYR A 63 -11.10 5.10 -3.65
N ARG A 64 -10.47 4.13 -2.99
CA ARG A 64 -10.81 3.72 -1.63
C ARG A 64 -9.54 3.27 -0.95
N GLN A 65 -9.35 3.68 0.29
CA GLN A 65 -8.31 3.10 1.12
C GLN A 65 -8.65 1.63 1.37
N ILE A 66 -7.78 0.74 0.92
CA ILE A 66 -7.81 -0.65 1.34
C ILE A 66 -7.02 -0.66 2.65
N SER A 67 -7.69 -0.94 3.78
CA SER A 67 -7.07 -1.00 5.10
C SER A 67 -5.77 -1.80 5.01
N SER A 68 -4.63 -1.21 5.43
CA SER A 68 -3.26 -1.81 5.35
C SER A 68 -3.38 -3.33 5.39
N PRO A 69 -2.96 -4.04 4.34
CA PRO A 69 -3.57 -5.28 3.86
C PRO A 69 -3.99 -6.19 5.01
N SER A 70 -5.26 -6.11 5.40
CA SER A 70 -5.78 -6.72 6.62
C SER A 70 -6.69 -7.88 6.23
N ASN A 71 -6.06 -9.02 5.99
CA ASN A 71 -6.67 -10.31 6.27
C ASN A 71 -6.19 -10.76 7.67
N VAL A 72 -6.56 -10.04 8.73
CA VAL A 72 -6.44 -10.55 10.10
C VAL A 72 -7.60 -10.02 10.94
N SER A 73 -8.47 -10.94 11.34
CA SER A 73 -9.48 -10.80 12.38
C SER A 73 -8.82 -10.62 13.76
N VAL A 74 -9.38 -9.73 14.59
CA VAL A 74 -8.87 -9.26 15.90
C VAL A 74 -7.61 -8.40 15.73
N ALA A 75 -7.71 -7.10 16.03
CA ALA A 75 -6.75 -6.07 15.61
C ALA A 75 -5.34 -6.26 16.19
N ALA A 76 -4.49 -7.05 15.51
CA ALA A 76 -3.05 -7.03 15.68
C ALA A 76 -2.52 -5.63 15.34
N ARG A 77 -1.82 -5.01 16.29
CA ARG A 77 -1.24 -3.66 16.10
C ARG A 77 -0.16 -3.69 15.01
N ARG A 78 -0.07 -2.61 14.23
CA ARG A 78 0.79 -2.60 13.04
C ARG A 78 2.26 -2.49 13.43
N CYS A 79 3.14 -2.99 12.57
CA CYS A 79 4.58 -2.79 12.66
C CYS A 79 4.91 -1.29 12.78
N GLY A 80 5.69 -0.92 13.80
CA GLY A 80 6.12 0.46 14.01
C GLY A 80 5.19 1.31 14.89
N GLU A 81 4.10 0.76 15.42
CA GLU A 81 3.17 1.51 16.30
C GLU A 81 3.61 1.50 17.77
N ASP A 82 3.40 2.65 18.44
CA ASP A 82 3.46 2.72 19.91
C ASP A 82 2.18 2.13 20.50
N ILE A 83 2.35 1.23 21.48
CA ILE A 83 1.26 0.48 22.10
C ILE A 83 1.01 1.05 23.50
N PHE A 84 -0.12 1.74 23.63
CA PHE A 84 -0.68 2.23 24.90
C PHE A 84 -1.90 1.37 25.26
N ALA A 85 -1.66 0.20 25.84
CA ALA A 85 -2.71 -0.73 26.25
C ALA A 85 -2.24 -1.63 27.41
N ASP A 86 -3.18 -2.03 28.27
CA ASP A 86 -2.90 -2.93 29.40
C ASP A 86 -2.63 -4.38 28.94
N SER A 87 -3.13 -4.77 27.76
CA SER A 87 -2.87 -6.05 27.11
C SER A 87 -3.14 -5.96 25.60
N GLY A 88 -2.59 -6.90 24.84
CA GLY A 88 -2.80 -6.97 23.39
C GLY A 88 -1.81 -7.90 22.71
N VAL A 89 -2.01 -8.06 21.39
CA VAL A 89 -1.14 -8.86 20.53
C VAL A 89 -0.59 -7.97 19.41
N PHE A 90 0.69 -8.14 19.11
CA PHE A 90 1.35 -7.54 17.95
C PHE A 90 2.00 -8.66 17.14
N THR A 91 2.05 -8.48 15.83
CA THR A 91 2.59 -9.50 14.91
C THR A 91 3.49 -8.84 13.88
N THR A 92 4.37 -9.63 13.27
CA THR A 92 5.12 -9.18 12.09
C THR A 92 4.17 -8.81 10.94
N PRO A 93 4.60 -7.94 9.99
CA PRO A 93 3.77 -7.62 8.84
C PRO A 93 3.37 -8.87 8.08
N ASN A 94 2.13 -8.91 7.61
CA ASN A 94 1.51 -10.01 6.87
C ASN A 94 1.28 -11.30 7.66
N TYR A 95 1.65 -11.39 8.94
CA TYR A 95 1.38 -12.58 9.76
C TYR A 95 -0.09 -13.02 9.61
N PRO A 96 -0.38 -14.31 9.36
CA PRO A 96 0.52 -15.47 9.43
C PRO A 96 1.32 -15.78 8.15
N LYS A 97 1.27 -14.92 7.12
CA LYS A 97 2.11 -15.04 5.92
C LYS A 97 3.53 -14.52 6.19
N LYS A 98 4.44 -14.78 5.24
CA LYS A 98 5.84 -14.32 5.31
C LYS A 98 5.92 -12.80 5.46
N TYR A 99 6.80 -12.36 6.35
CA TYR A 99 7.15 -10.94 6.48
C TYR A 99 7.88 -10.44 5.20
N PRO A 100 7.72 -9.16 4.82
CA PRO A 100 8.43 -8.57 3.70
C PRO A 100 9.96 -8.61 3.88
N ALA A 101 10.70 -8.71 2.78
CA ALA A 101 12.15 -8.53 2.83
C ALA A 101 12.50 -7.08 3.19
N SER A 102 13.63 -6.88 3.87
CA SER A 102 14.16 -5.55 4.22
C SER A 102 13.18 -4.66 4.99
N VAL A 103 12.44 -5.24 5.94
CA VAL A 103 11.55 -4.50 6.85
C VAL A 103 12.19 -4.31 8.22
N GLU A 104 12.08 -3.11 8.79
CA GLU A 104 12.44 -2.81 10.17
C GLU A 104 11.17 -2.46 10.94
N CYS A 105 10.89 -3.21 12.01
CA CYS A 105 9.74 -3.02 12.88
C CYS A 105 10.19 -2.75 14.31
N VAL A 106 9.69 -1.66 14.89
CA VAL A 106 9.92 -1.32 16.29
C VAL A 106 8.57 -1.21 16.99
N TRP A 107 8.33 -2.04 17.99
CA TRP A 107 7.16 -1.93 18.87
C TRP A 107 7.61 -1.40 20.23
N ARG A 108 7.02 -0.28 20.67
CA ARG A 108 7.24 0.27 22.01
C ARG A 108 5.98 0.06 22.83
N ILE A 109 6.05 -0.84 23.81
CA ILE A 109 4.95 -1.13 24.72
C ILE A 109 5.12 -0.27 25.97
N ILE A 110 4.14 0.56 26.27
CA ILE A 110 4.21 1.54 27.36
C ILE A 110 3.19 1.15 28.43
N ALA A 111 3.68 0.58 29.54
CA ALA A 111 2.87 0.20 30.69
C ALA A 111 2.72 1.36 31.70
N SER A 112 1.66 1.31 32.52
CA SER A 112 1.47 2.27 33.60
C SER A 112 2.54 2.12 34.68
N LYS A 113 2.84 3.22 35.37
CA LYS A 113 3.85 3.25 36.45
C LYS A 113 3.54 2.18 37.51
N GLY A 114 4.51 1.33 37.80
CA GLY A 114 4.40 0.26 38.81
C GLY A 114 3.91 -1.09 38.26
N GLN A 115 3.62 -1.20 36.96
CA GLN A 115 3.29 -2.46 36.31
C GLN A 115 4.52 -3.11 35.67
N THR A 116 4.48 -4.43 35.51
CA THR A 116 5.50 -5.22 34.80
C THR A 116 4.88 -5.84 33.55
N LEU A 117 5.62 -5.81 32.45
CA LEU A 117 5.22 -6.45 31.20
C LEU A 117 5.65 -7.92 31.21
N ILE A 118 4.73 -8.81 30.82
CA ILE A 118 5.03 -10.21 30.54
C ILE A 118 4.82 -10.44 29.05
N LEU A 119 5.88 -10.84 28.35
CA LEU A 119 5.81 -11.19 26.92
C LEU A 119 5.79 -12.70 26.78
N THR A 120 4.82 -13.22 26.03
CA THR A 120 4.68 -14.64 25.72
C THR A 120 4.64 -14.81 24.21
N PHE A 121 5.36 -15.81 23.70
CA PHE A 121 5.39 -16.12 22.27
C PHE A 121 4.47 -17.31 22.00
N GLU A 122 3.44 -17.08 21.20
CA GLU A 122 2.51 -18.13 20.75
C GLU A 122 3.03 -18.86 19.51
N ASP A 123 3.78 -18.14 18.66
CA ASP A 123 4.40 -18.66 17.44
C ASP A 123 5.70 -17.88 17.13
N PHE A 124 6.75 -18.53 16.62
CA PHE A 124 8.06 -17.91 16.36
C PHE A 124 8.85 -18.59 15.23
N TYR A 125 9.00 -17.90 14.10
CA TYR A 125 9.80 -18.37 12.95
C TYR A 125 10.48 -17.20 12.22
N VAL A 126 11.82 -17.13 12.30
CA VAL A 126 12.66 -16.13 11.62
C VAL A 126 13.77 -16.83 10.82
N SER A 127 14.18 -16.25 9.69
CA SER A 127 15.25 -16.80 8.85
C SER A 127 16.62 -16.73 9.54
N THR A 128 17.40 -17.81 9.43
CA THR A 128 18.79 -17.93 9.91
C THR A 128 19.81 -17.47 8.89
#